data_AF-A0AAE0RVN5-F1
#
_entry.id   AF-A0AAE0RVN5-F1
#
_cell.length_a   1.000
_cell.length_b   1.000
_cell.length_c   1.000
_cell.angle_alpha   90.00
_cell.angle_beta   90.00
_cell.angle_gamma   90.00
#
_symmetry.space_group_name_H-M   'P 1'
#
loop_
_entity.id
_entity.type
_entity.pdbx_description
1 polymer ?
#
loop_
_entity_poly.entity_id
_entity_poly.type
_entity_poly.pdbx_seq_one_letter_code
_entity_poly.pdbx_strand_id
1 'polypeptide(L)'
;MHVYSSSYGPNYEEEVHKRRFKKEITVLDNESQQLKEDIGLLDLSSSYVQNGDEREYKESYDKKITSLDIEVQQVKEEKKRMTASSGKKSDGSRKLKKDYIKRIKILEAEVQQLKEEKHKLFTRLSEMGAVRLTENNPNIADLSDDNRPDKLAEQISELYDNEWTDAFEYLTQIEGMQDEETVRKLLNILQ
;
A
#
# COMPACT_ATOMS: atom_id res chain seq x y z
N MET A 1 -70.87 -78.77 56.98
CA MET A 1 -70.17 -77.94 55.98
C MET A 1 -70.41 -76.48 56.32
N HIS A 2 -69.50 -75.84 57.04
CA HIS A 2 -69.56 -74.41 57.28
C HIS A 2 -68.28 -73.82 56.70
N VAL A 3 -68.42 -73.35 55.47
CA VAL A 3 -67.41 -72.56 54.78
C VAL A 3 -67.43 -71.21 55.48
N TYR A 4 -66.43 -70.95 56.32
CA TYR A 4 -66.27 -69.64 56.95
C TYR A 4 -66.07 -68.62 55.83
N SER A 5 -67.11 -67.83 55.59
CA SER A 5 -67.02 -66.55 54.90
C SER A 5 -66.03 -65.69 55.69
N SER A 6 -64.81 -65.58 55.18
CA SER A 6 -63.80 -64.68 55.73
C SER A 6 -64.28 -63.26 55.47
N SER A 7 -64.97 -62.68 56.46
CA SER A 7 -65.29 -61.27 56.46
C SER A 7 -63.99 -60.51 56.69
N TYR A 8 -63.24 -60.29 55.62
CA TYR A 8 -62.19 -59.28 55.64
C TYR A 8 -62.89 -57.94 55.87
N GLY A 9 -62.77 -57.42 57.09
CA GLY A 9 -63.26 -56.09 57.42
C GLY A 9 -62.58 -55.04 56.54
N PRO A 10 -63.14 -53.82 56.46
CA PRO A 10 -62.65 -52.73 55.59
C PRO A 10 -61.17 -52.37 55.80
N ASN A 11 -60.54 -52.89 56.85
CA ASN A 11 -59.17 -52.66 57.25
C ASN A 11 -58.13 -53.54 56.53
N TYR A 12 -58.49 -54.72 56.01
CA TYR A 12 -57.50 -55.62 55.37
C TYR A 12 -57.11 -55.16 53.95
N GLU A 13 -58.09 -54.78 53.12
CA GLU A 13 -57.81 -54.19 51.81
C GLU A 13 -57.07 -52.86 51.98
N GLU A 14 -57.45 -52.06 52.97
CA GLU A 14 -56.77 -50.79 53.28
C GLU A 14 -55.31 -51.02 53.69
N GLU A 15 -55.01 -52.06 54.48
CA GLU A 15 -53.62 -52.44 54.80
C GLU A 15 -52.83 -52.93 53.58
N VAL A 16 -53.44 -53.72 52.70
CA VAL A 16 -52.79 -54.20 51.47
C VAL A 16 -52.49 -53.03 50.53
N HIS A 17 -53.44 -52.10 50.38
CA HIS A 17 -53.24 -50.86 49.62
C HIS A 17 -52.16 -49.98 50.24
N LYS A 18 -52.15 -49.79 51.57
CA LYS A 18 -51.08 -49.04 52.27
C LYS A 18 -49.71 -49.69 52.07
N ARG A 19 -49.61 -51.02 52.11
CA ARG A 19 -48.34 -51.74 51.85
C ARG A 19 -47.89 -51.60 50.40
N ARG A 20 -48.81 -51.66 49.44
CA ARG A 20 -48.51 -51.48 48.01
C ARG A 20 -48.05 -50.04 47.72
N PHE A 21 -48.76 -49.05 48.25
CA PHE A 21 -48.43 -47.64 48.13
C PHE A 21 -47.06 -47.33 48.77
N LYS A 22 -46.77 -47.93 49.93
CA LYS A 22 -45.46 -47.79 50.58
C LYS A 22 -44.33 -48.38 49.73
N LYS A 23 -44.54 -49.53 49.09
CA LYS A 23 -43.56 -50.13 48.16
C LYS A 23 -43.34 -49.24 46.93
N GLU A 24 -44.40 -48.69 46.37
CA GLU A 24 -44.33 -47.80 45.22
C GLU A 24 -43.59 -46.50 45.53
N ILE A 25 -43.86 -45.91 46.71
CA ILE A 25 -43.08 -44.77 47.22
C ILE A 25 -41.60 -45.11 47.36
N THR A 26 -41.25 -46.29 47.90
CA THR A 26 -39.83 -46.66 48.04
C THR A 26 -39.14 -46.87 46.70
N VAL A 27 -39.85 -47.39 45.70
CA VAL A 27 -39.30 -47.55 44.34
C VAL A 27 -39.09 -46.19 43.70
N LEU A 28 -40.09 -45.30 43.77
CA LEU A 28 -40.00 -43.94 43.23
C LEU A 28 -38.92 -43.10 43.93
N ASP A 29 -38.71 -43.29 45.24
CA ASP A 29 -37.65 -42.60 45.98
C ASP A 29 -36.26 -43.08 45.54
N ASN A 30 -36.09 -44.39 45.32
CA ASN A 30 -34.86 -44.94 44.78
C ASN A 30 -34.60 -44.48 43.34
N GLU A 31 -35.61 -44.48 42.47
CA GLU A 31 -35.50 -43.97 41.09
C GLU A 31 -35.18 -42.47 41.07
N SER A 32 -35.79 -41.70 41.97
CA SER A 32 -35.49 -40.27 42.13
C SER A 32 -34.07 -40.02 42.63
N GLN A 33 -33.56 -40.84 43.55
CA GLN A 33 -32.17 -40.79 43.99
C GLN A 33 -31.21 -41.13 42.85
N GLN A 34 -31.51 -42.18 42.10
CA GLN A 34 -30.69 -42.61 40.97
C GLN A 34 -30.68 -41.56 39.84
N LEU A 35 -31.83 -40.95 39.53
CA LEU A 35 -31.90 -39.85 38.58
C LEU A 35 -31.13 -38.61 39.04
N LYS A 36 -31.12 -38.30 40.36
CA LYS A 36 -30.31 -37.20 40.89
C LYS A 36 -28.81 -37.48 40.77
N GLU A 37 -28.39 -38.72 40.99
CA GLU A 37 -27.01 -39.14 40.79
C GLU A 37 -26.62 -39.07 39.30
N ASP A 38 -27.48 -39.56 38.42
CA ASP A 38 -27.25 -39.52 36.97
C ASP A 38 -27.19 -38.09 36.43
N ILE A 39 -28.07 -37.20 36.89
CA ILE A 39 -28.03 -35.77 36.55
C ILE A 39 -26.74 -35.13 37.08
N GLY A 40 -26.32 -35.47 38.31
CA GLY A 40 -25.06 -34.98 38.87
C GLY A 40 -23.83 -35.45 38.08
N LEU A 41 -23.84 -36.70 37.60
CA LEU A 41 -22.80 -37.25 36.73
C LEU A 41 -22.81 -36.62 35.34
N LEU A 42 -23.99 -36.34 34.78
CA LEU A 42 -24.15 -35.64 33.50
C LEU A 42 -23.67 -34.19 33.58
N ASP A 43 -24.00 -33.45 34.64
CA ASP A 43 -23.49 -32.09 34.88
C ASP A 43 -21.96 -32.07 35.07
N LEU A 44 -21.41 -33.06 35.77
CA LEU A 44 -19.96 -33.24 35.82
C LEU A 44 -19.40 -33.49 34.41
N SER A 45 -19.93 -34.46 33.66
CA SER A 45 -19.39 -34.78 32.32
C SER A 45 -19.54 -33.61 31.33
N SER A 46 -20.65 -32.88 31.37
CA SER A 46 -20.93 -31.73 30.52
C SER A 46 -20.00 -30.56 30.87
N SER A 47 -19.76 -30.33 32.16
CA SER A 47 -18.77 -29.33 32.59
C SER A 47 -17.34 -29.75 32.21
N TYR A 48 -16.96 -31.02 32.29
CA TYR A 48 -15.63 -31.47 31.85
C TYR A 48 -15.45 -31.40 30.32
N VAL A 49 -16.46 -31.77 29.54
CA VAL A 49 -16.41 -31.80 28.06
C VAL A 49 -16.47 -30.39 27.46
N GLN A 50 -17.24 -29.46 28.04
CA GLN A 50 -17.23 -28.05 27.60
C GLN A 50 -16.01 -27.27 28.10
N ASN A 51 -15.51 -27.54 29.31
CA ASN A 51 -14.38 -26.79 29.86
C ASN A 51 -13.00 -27.32 29.45
N GLY A 52 -12.84 -28.55 28.97
CA GLY A 52 -11.52 -29.11 28.59
C GLY A 52 -10.97 -28.47 27.32
N ASP A 53 -11.70 -28.60 26.22
CA ASP A 53 -11.27 -28.10 24.91
C ASP A 53 -11.26 -26.56 24.89
N GLU A 54 -12.31 -25.88 25.37
CA GLU A 54 -12.34 -24.42 25.40
C GLU A 54 -11.26 -23.81 26.29
N ARG A 55 -10.89 -24.45 27.41
CA ARG A 55 -9.85 -23.92 28.30
C ARG A 55 -8.48 -24.06 27.68
N GLU A 56 -8.17 -25.18 27.03
CA GLU A 56 -6.90 -25.35 26.31
C GLU A 56 -6.79 -24.38 25.12
N TYR A 57 -7.86 -24.21 24.34
CA TYR A 57 -7.89 -23.21 23.28
C TYR A 57 -7.71 -21.80 23.84
N LYS A 58 -8.41 -21.45 24.91
CA LYS A 58 -8.31 -20.13 25.55
C LYS A 58 -6.92 -19.86 26.10
N GLU A 59 -6.30 -20.82 26.79
CA GLU A 59 -4.91 -20.71 27.26
C GLU A 59 -3.92 -20.57 26.11
N SER A 60 -4.15 -21.26 24.99
CA SER A 60 -3.35 -21.13 23.77
C SER A 60 -3.45 -19.72 23.17
N TYR A 61 -4.68 -19.18 23.06
CA TYR A 61 -4.91 -17.81 22.59
C TYR A 61 -4.35 -16.77 23.57
N ASP A 62 -4.50 -16.95 24.87
CA ASP A 62 -3.97 -16.05 25.90
C ASP A 62 -2.43 -16.02 25.87
N LYS A 63 -1.78 -17.19 25.71
CA LYS A 63 -0.32 -17.28 25.49
C LYS A 63 0.09 -16.55 24.21
N LYS A 64 -0.68 -16.71 23.12
CA LYS A 64 -0.40 -16.04 21.84
C LYS A 64 -0.57 -14.52 21.92
N ILE A 65 -1.63 -14.05 22.57
CA ILE A 65 -1.87 -12.62 22.85
C ILE A 65 -0.72 -12.06 23.70
N THR A 66 -0.33 -12.77 24.76
CA THR A 66 0.80 -12.35 25.61
C THR A 66 2.10 -12.26 24.81
N SER A 67 2.38 -13.23 23.93
CA SER A 67 3.58 -13.20 23.07
C SER A 67 3.56 -12.04 22.06
N LEU A 68 2.40 -11.78 21.45
CA LEU A 68 2.22 -10.66 20.52
C LEU A 68 2.31 -9.32 21.23
N ASP A 69 1.79 -9.19 22.45
CA ASP A 69 1.94 -7.99 23.26
C ASP A 69 3.40 -7.71 23.59
N ILE A 70 4.18 -8.74 23.94
CA ILE A 70 5.62 -8.63 24.15
C ILE A 70 6.32 -8.16 22.86
N GLU A 71 6.00 -8.77 21.71
CA GLU A 71 6.59 -8.40 20.42
C GLU A 71 6.23 -6.96 20.02
N VAL A 72 4.98 -6.54 20.20
CA VAL A 72 4.53 -5.17 19.95
C VAL A 72 5.24 -4.18 20.86
N GLN A 73 5.45 -4.52 22.14
CA GLN A 73 6.22 -3.68 23.07
C GLN A 73 7.69 -3.59 22.65
N GLN A 74 8.31 -4.69 22.24
CA GLN A 74 9.68 -4.71 21.74
C GLN A 74 9.82 -3.85 20.47
N VAL A 75 8.91 -3.98 19.50
CA VAL A 75 8.90 -3.16 18.28
C VAL A 75 8.63 -1.69 18.60
N LYS A 76 7.76 -1.38 19.57
CA LYS A 76 7.53 -0.01 20.03
C LYS A 76 8.76 0.59 20.70
N GLU A 77 9.46 -0.18 21.54
CA GLU A 77 10.71 0.24 22.16
C GLU A 77 11.82 0.39 21.13
N GLU A 78 11.96 -0.56 20.20
CA GLU A 78 12.94 -0.50 19.11
C GLU A 78 12.66 0.69 18.20
N LYS A 79 11.40 0.93 17.84
CA LYS A 79 10.98 2.14 17.11
C LYS A 79 11.29 3.39 17.92
N LYS A 80 11.06 3.41 19.23
CA LYS A 80 11.39 4.54 20.12
C LYS A 80 12.91 4.74 20.23
N ARG A 81 13.71 3.68 20.24
CA ARG A 81 15.18 3.72 20.21
C ARG A 81 15.68 4.18 18.85
N MET A 82 15.09 3.70 17.77
CA MET A 82 15.35 4.11 16.39
C MET A 82 14.90 5.54 16.11
N THR A 83 13.84 6.04 16.73
CA THR A 83 13.42 7.44 16.65
C THR A 83 14.11 8.33 17.66
N ALA A 84 14.67 7.81 18.77
CA ALA A 84 15.57 8.56 19.63
C ALA A 84 16.98 8.65 19.01
N SER A 85 17.41 7.63 18.26
CA SER A 85 18.66 7.63 17.48
C SER A 85 18.51 8.34 16.12
N SER A 86 17.36 8.24 15.45
CA SER A 86 17.02 9.01 14.23
C SER A 86 16.33 10.35 14.49
N GLY A 87 15.92 10.64 15.73
CA GLY A 87 15.40 11.94 16.18
C GLY A 87 16.49 12.98 16.39
N LYS A 88 17.75 12.57 16.17
CA LYS A 88 18.88 13.44 15.88
C LYS A 88 19.18 13.54 14.37
N LYS A 89 18.18 13.42 13.48
CA LYS A 89 18.27 13.99 12.12
C LYS A 89 18.11 15.51 12.25
N SER A 90 19.28 16.08 12.47
CA SER A 90 19.66 17.40 12.95
C SER A 90 18.92 18.62 12.36
N ASP A 91 18.78 19.66 13.19
CA ASP A 91 18.63 21.05 12.75
C ASP A 91 19.67 21.42 11.66
N GLY A 92 20.87 20.84 11.74
CA GLY A 92 21.89 20.88 10.71
C GLY A 92 21.43 20.35 9.33
N SER A 93 20.60 19.31 9.24
CA SER A 93 20.10 18.78 7.96
C SER A 93 19.10 19.73 7.29
N ARG A 94 18.30 20.47 8.07
CA ARG A 94 17.41 21.52 7.52
C ARG A 94 18.20 22.75 7.10
N LYS A 95 19.17 23.17 7.90
CA LYS A 95 20.05 24.31 7.59
C LYS A 95 20.89 24.02 6.33
N LEU A 96 21.49 22.85 6.26
CA LEU A 96 22.26 22.38 5.11
C LEU A 96 21.41 22.32 3.84
N LYS A 97 20.17 21.80 3.92
CA LYS A 97 19.23 21.81 2.79
C LYS A 97 18.89 23.25 2.34
N LYS A 98 18.70 24.17 3.29
CA LYS A 98 18.43 25.59 3.00
C LYS A 98 19.64 26.28 2.35
N ASP A 99 20.85 25.95 2.79
CA ASP A 99 22.10 26.50 2.25
C ASP A 99 22.39 25.95 0.84
N TYR A 100 22.11 24.66 0.59
CA TYR A 100 22.17 24.10 -0.77
C TYR A 100 21.17 24.78 -1.71
N ILE A 101 19.93 25.01 -1.28
CA ILE A 101 18.91 25.71 -2.08
C ILE A 101 19.38 27.14 -2.41
N LYS A 102 19.98 27.86 -1.45
CA LYS A 102 20.53 29.19 -1.72
C LYS A 102 21.69 29.14 -2.70
N ARG A 103 22.59 28.16 -2.57
CA ARG A 103 23.75 28.02 -3.47
C ARG A 103 23.31 27.70 -4.90
N ILE A 104 22.31 26.83 -5.07
CA ILE A 104 21.72 26.52 -6.38
C ILE A 104 21.20 27.80 -7.05
N LYS A 105 20.41 28.61 -6.33
CA LYS A 105 19.89 29.89 -6.88
C LYS A 105 21.00 30.85 -7.31
N ILE A 106 22.08 30.95 -6.54
CA ILE A 106 23.22 31.80 -6.88
C ILE A 106 23.91 31.28 -8.16
N LEU A 107 24.15 29.98 -8.23
CA LEU A 107 24.79 29.35 -9.40
C LEU A 107 23.92 29.47 -10.66
N GLU A 108 22.60 29.33 -10.54
CA GLU A 108 21.67 29.55 -11.65
C GLU A 108 21.75 30.99 -12.19
N ALA A 109 21.82 31.98 -11.31
CA ALA A 109 21.97 33.38 -11.70
C ALA A 109 23.33 33.66 -12.37
N GLU A 110 24.42 33.08 -11.84
CA GLU A 110 25.77 33.22 -12.41
C GLU A 110 25.87 32.58 -13.79
N VAL A 111 25.29 31.39 -13.98
CA VAL A 111 25.21 30.73 -15.30
C VAL A 111 24.44 31.60 -16.30
N GLN A 112 23.35 32.23 -15.86
CA GLN A 112 22.57 33.12 -16.73
C GLN A 112 23.36 34.36 -17.14
N GLN A 113 24.07 35.00 -16.20
CA GLN A 113 24.94 36.14 -16.50
C GLN A 113 26.07 35.76 -17.47
N LEU A 114 26.74 34.63 -17.24
CA LEU A 114 27.80 34.15 -18.12
C LEU A 114 27.28 33.85 -19.54
N LYS A 115 26.05 33.35 -19.68
CA LYS A 115 25.41 33.15 -20.99
C LYS A 115 25.18 34.49 -21.70
N GLU A 116 24.69 35.50 -20.99
CA GLU A 116 24.48 36.84 -21.54
C GLU A 116 25.81 37.52 -21.94
N GLU A 117 26.84 37.41 -21.11
CA GLU A 117 28.17 37.94 -21.42
C GLU A 117 28.80 37.22 -22.62
N LYS A 118 28.71 35.89 -22.67
CA LYS A 118 29.14 35.11 -23.84
C LYS A 118 28.43 35.58 -25.10
N HIS A 119 27.11 35.77 -25.05
CA HIS A 119 26.34 36.23 -26.20
C HIS A 119 26.79 37.64 -26.65
N LYS A 120 26.92 38.59 -25.72
CA LYS A 120 27.40 39.95 -26.02
C LYS A 120 28.79 39.96 -26.64
N LEU A 121 29.72 39.16 -26.10
CA LEU A 121 31.07 39.03 -26.65
C LEU A 121 31.06 38.40 -28.04
N PHE A 122 30.23 37.38 -28.24
CA PHE A 122 30.08 36.71 -29.53
C PHE A 122 29.53 37.67 -30.60
N THR A 123 28.48 38.43 -30.29
CA THR A 123 27.93 39.46 -31.17
C THR A 123 28.98 40.49 -31.53
N ARG A 124 29.67 41.05 -30.52
CA ARG A 124 30.72 42.05 -30.76
C ARG A 124 31.89 41.49 -31.57
N LEU A 125 32.31 40.26 -31.31
CA LEU A 125 33.39 39.62 -32.06
C LEU A 125 32.99 39.36 -33.51
N SER A 126 31.73 38.96 -33.74
CA SER A 126 31.17 38.76 -35.07
C SER A 126 31.11 40.08 -35.84
N GLU A 127 30.62 41.15 -35.21
CA GLU A 127 30.63 42.51 -35.77
C GLU A 127 32.05 42.98 -36.08
N MET A 128 33.00 42.82 -35.15
CA MET A 128 34.41 43.19 -35.38
C MET A 128 35.05 42.34 -36.49
N GLY A 129 34.67 41.07 -36.61
CA GLY A 129 35.09 40.19 -37.71
C GLY A 129 34.54 40.67 -39.05
N ALA A 130 33.24 40.99 -39.11
CA ALA A 130 32.58 41.52 -40.31
C ALA A 130 33.20 42.86 -40.74
N VAL A 131 33.44 43.78 -39.81
CA VAL A 131 34.09 45.08 -40.10
C VAL A 131 35.51 44.86 -40.62
N ARG A 132 36.31 43.99 -40.00
CA ARG A 132 37.68 43.71 -40.47
C ARG A 132 37.73 42.98 -41.80
N LEU A 133 36.70 42.19 -42.14
CA LEU A 133 36.59 41.53 -43.44
C LEU A 133 36.15 42.50 -44.55
N THR A 134 35.40 43.55 -44.22
CA THR A 134 34.88 44.54 -45.17
C THR A 134 35.79 45.76 -45.33
N GLU A 135 36.56 46.15 -44.31
CA GLU A 135 37.61 47.18 -44.38
C GLU A 135 38.75 46.71 -45.32
N ASN A 136 38.66 47.10 -46.60
CA ASN A 136 39.56 46.83 -47.73
C ASN A 136 39.24 45.62 -48.64
N ASN A 137 38.06 44.98 -48.52
CA ASN A 137 37.66 43.90 -49.44
C ASN A 137 36.19 44.01 -49.88
N PRO A 138 35.87 44.85 -50.89
CA PRO A 138 34.51 45.00 -51.41
C PRO A 138 33.93 43.73 -52.07
N ASN A 139 34.73 42.66 -52.23
CA ASN A 139 34.32 41.38 -52.78
C ASN A 139 33.97 40.32 -51.72
N ILE A 140 34.13 40.60 -50.41
CA ILE A 140 33.71 39.67 -49.36
C ILE A 140 32.23 39.92 -49.09
N ALA A 141 31.40 38.90 -49.38
CA ALA A 141 29.98 38.93 -49.12
C ALA A 141 29.71 39.19 -47.62
N ASP A 142 28.71 40.02 -47.32
CA ASP A 142 28.29 40.29 -45.95
C ASP A 142 27.64 39.04 -45.34
N LEU A 143 28.44 38.27 -44.59
CA LEU A 143 27.98 37.06 -43.90
C LEU A 143 27.20 37.37 -42.61
N SER A 144 27.06 38.65 -42.24
CA SER A 144 26.28 39.06 -41.07
C SER A 144 24.79 39.22 -41.35
N ASP A 145 24.38 39.26 -42.64
CA ASP A 145 22.97 39.31 -43.02
C ASP A 145 22.34 37.92 -42.94
N ASP A 146 21.41 37.74 -42.00
CA ASP A 146 20.64 36.51 -41.83
C ASP A 146 19.65 36.26 -42.98
N ASN A 147 19.28 37.29 -43.75
CA ASN A 147 18.41 37.17 -44.91
C ASN A 147 19.18 36.91 -46.21
N ARG A 148 20.49 36.61 -46.15
CA ARG A 148 21.26 36.29 -47.35
C ARG A 148 20.77 34.97 -47.97
N PRO A 149 20.80 34.82 -49.31
CA PRO A 149 20.25 33.65 -50.00
C PRO A 149 20.72 32.30 -49.46
N ASP A 150 22.01 32.17 -49.15
CA ASP A 150 22.58 30.92 -48.63
C ASP A 150 22.07 30.61 -47.21
N LYS A 151 21.90 31.63 -46.36
CA LYS A 151 21.42 31.43 -44.98
C LYS A 151 19.94 31.10 -44.95
N LEU A 152 19.15 31.72 -45.83
CA LEU A 152 17.75 31.37 -46.03
C LEU A 152 17.61 29.94 -46.54
N ALA A 153 18.46 29.51 -47.48
CA ALA A 153 18.46 28.12 -47.95
C ALA A 153 18.77 27.13 -46.81
N GLU A 154 19.77 27.44 -45.96
CA GLU A 154 20.08 26.66 -44.75
C GLU A 154 18.87 26.60 -43.80
N GLN A 155 18.28 27.75 -43.45
CA GLN A 155 17.15 27.84 -42.51
C GLN A 155 15.91 27.11 -43.03
N ILE A 156 15.61 27.21 -44.32
CA ILE A 156 14.49 26.50 -44.95
C ILE A 156 14.75 25.00 -44.94
N SER A 157 15.97 24.57 -45.27
CA SER A 157 16.34 23.15 -45.21
C SER A 157 16.24 22.59 -43.78
N GLU A 158 16.71 23.35 -42.78
CA GLU A 158 16.64 22.99 -41.37
C GLU A 158 15.18 22.92 -40.88
N LEU A 159 14.33 23.87 -41.30
CA LEU A 159 12.91 23.83 -40.99
C LEU A 159 12.26 22.56 -41.52
N TYR A 160 12.52 22.19 -42.78
CA TYR A 160 11.96 20.94 -43.32
C TYR A 160 12.49 19.72 -42.58
N ASP A 161 13.79 19.63 -42.27
CA ASP A 161 14.34 18.49 -41.54
C ASP A 161 13.72 18.34 -40.13
N ASN A 162 13.55 19.45 -39.43
CA ASN A 162 12.94 19.48 -38.10
C ASN A 162 11.47 19.07 -38.14
N GLU A 163 10.66 19.65 -39.04
CA GLU A 163 9.22 19.34 -39.13
C GLU A 163 8.99 17.86 -39.49
N TRP A 164 9.84 17.29 -40.33
CA TRP A 164 9.78 15.86 -40.66
C TRP A 164 10.16 14.96 -39.50
N THR A 165 11.21 15.33 -38.76
CA THR A 165 11.64 14.61 -37.57
C THR A 165 10.57 14.66 -36.49
N ASP A 166 10.01 15.85 -36.21
CA ASP A 166 8.97 16.05 -35.21
C ASP A 166 7.70 15.27 -35.56
N ALA A 167 7.27 15.29 -36.83
CA ALA A 167 6.11 14.53 -37.29
C ALA A 167 6.32 13.01 -37.18
N PHE A 168 7.52 12.52 -37.51
CA PHE A 168 7.88 11.11 -37.38
C PHE A 168 7.92 10.67 -35.92
N GLU A 169 8.55 11.46 -35.04
CA GLU A 169 8.59 11.21 -33.60
C GLU A 169 7.21 11.23 -32.98
N TYR A 170 6.33 12.16 -33.37
CA TYR A 170 4.95 12.22 -32.89
C TYR A 170 4.19 10.92 -33.22
N LEU A 171 4.25 10.47 -34.47
CA LEU A 171 3.51 9.29 -34.93
C LEU A 171 4.05 7.99 -34.31
N THR A 172 5.37 7.88 -34.12
CA THR A 172 6.00 6.67 -33.55
C THR A 172 5.93 6.63 -32.03
N GLN A 173 6.21 7.74 -31.35
CA GLN A 173 6.33 7.78 -29.90
C GLN A 173 5.01 8.08 -29.19
N ILE A 174 4.15 8.93 -29.77
CA ILE A 174 2.87 9.32 -29.15
C ILE A 174 1.73 8.44 -29.66
N GLU A 175 1.60 8.27 -30.98
CA GLU A 175 0.55 7.41 -31.55
C GLU A 175 0.92 5.91 -31.57
N GLY A 176 2.18 5.55 -31.32
CA GLY A 176 2.64 4.16 -31.22
C GLY A 176 2.70 3.44 -32.58
N MET A 177 2.73 4.19 -33.68
CA MET A 177 2.73 3.66 -35.03
C MET A 177 4.09 3.05 -35.39
N GLN A 178 4.10 1.94 -36.12
CA GLN A 178 5.35 1.30 -36.55
C GLN A 178 6.04 2.16 -37.62
N ASP A 179 7.37 2.22 -37.59
CA ASP A 179 8.19 3.08 -38.47
C ASP A 179 7.80 2.98 -39.95
N GLU A 180 7.62 1.77 -40.48
CA GLU A 180 7.26 1.54 -41.88
C GLU A 180 5.86 2.09 -42.24
N GLU A 181 4.93 2.07 -41.30
CA GLU A 181 3.59 2.61 -41.47
C GLU A 181 3.60 4.15 -41.37
N THR A 182 4.37 4.69 -40.42
CA THR A 182 4.62 6.12 -40.27
C THR A 182 5.23 6.71 -41.55
N VAL A 183 6.28 6.10 -42.10
CA VAL A 183 6.91 6.56 -43.35
C VAL A 183 5.92 6.53 -44.52
N ARG A 184 5.11 5.46 -44.66
CA ARG A 184 4.08 5.40 -45.72
C ARG A 184 3.04 6.50 -45.55
N LYS A 185 2.62 6.79 -44.31
CA LYS A 185 1.62 7.83 -44.02
C LYS A 185 2.17 9.21 -44.34
N LEU A 186 3.41 9.51 -43.93
CA LEU A 186 4.08 10.78 -44.25
C LEU A 186 4.32 10.94 -45.75
N LEU A 187 4.71 9.88 -46.46
CA LEU A 187 4.89 9.89 -47.92
C LEU A 187 3.59 10.22 -48.66
N ASN A 188 2.46 9.67 -48.19
CA ASN A 188 1.13 9.93 -48.78
C ASN A 188 0.65 11.38 -48.60
N ILE A 189 1.22 12.16 -47.68
CA ILE A 189 0.86 13.57 -47.48
C ILE A 189 1.49 14.47 -48.56
N LEU A 190 2.56 14.00 -49.21
CA LEU A 190 3.37 14.79 -50.14
C LEU A 190 3.08 14.50 -51.62
N GLN A 191 2.28 13.45 -51.89
CA GLN A 191 1.86 13.02 -53.23
C GLN A 191 0.44 13.50 -53.52
#